data_AF-A0AA41RPX2-F1
#
_entry.id   AF-A0AA41RPX2-F1
#
_cell.length_a   1.000
_cell.length_b   1.000
_cell.length_c   1.000
_cell.angle_alpha   90.00
_cell.angle_beta   90.00
_cell.angle_gamma   90.00
#
_symmetry.space_group_name_H-M   'P 1'
#
loop_
_entity.id
_entity.type
_entity.pdbx_description
1 polymer ?
#
loop_
_entity_poly.entity_id
_entity_poly.type
_entity_poly.pdbx_seq_one_letter_code
_entity_poly.pdbx_strand_id
1 'polypeptide(L)' 'GQAKTLMFVHISPDPDAVLETISTLKFAERVATVELGAAKSNTESGDVKELKEQ' A
#
# COMPACT_ATOMS: atom_id res chain seq x y z
N GLY A 1 2.91 9.49 7.22
CA GLY A 1 3.50 8.55 8.20
C GLY A 1 4.21 7.45 7.44
N GLN A 2 5.36 6.99 7.92
CA GLN A 2 6.13 5.91 7.28
C GLN A 2 5.56 4.57 7.77
N ALA A 3 4.56 4.03 7.05
CA ALA A 3 3.98 2.73 7.34
C ALA A 3 3.83 1.93 6.04
N LYS A 4 4.21 0.65 6.09
CA LYS A 4 3.90 -0.30 5.02
C LYS A 4 2.47 -0.81 5.27
N THR A 5 1.54 -0.43 4.40
CA THR A 5 0.13 -0.80 4.54
C THR A 5 -0.20 -1.93 3.57
N LEU A 6 -0.84 -2.98 4.08
CA LEU A 6 -1.42 -4.06 3.29
C LEU A 6 -2.91 -4.11 3.60
N MET A 7 -3.75 -4.13 2.56
CA MET A 7 -5.20 -4.21 2.69
C MET A 7 -5.70 -5.51 2.05
N PHE A 8 -6.46 -6.28 2.81
CA PHE A 8 -7.20 -7.44 2.29
C PHE A 8 -8.66 -7.05 2.11
N VAL A 9 -9.23 -7.45 0.97
CA VAL A 9 -10.62 -7.17 0.62
C VAL A 9 -11.33 -8.51 0.46
N HIS A 10 -12.37 -8.74 1.25
CA HIS A 10 -13.23 -9.92 1.15
C HIS A 10 -14.54 -9.54 0.46
N ILE A 11 -14.91 -10.29 -0.57
CA ILE A 11 -16.07 -10.02 -1.42
C ILE A 11 -16.95 -11.27 -1.46
N SER A 12 -18.26 -11.09 -1.41
CA SER A 12 -19.23 -12.15 -1.63
C SER A 12 -19.45 -12.38 -3.13
N PRO A 13 -19.50 -13.63 -3.63
CA PRO A 13 -19.83 -13.93 -5.02
C PRO A 13 -21.34 -13.81 -5.33
N ASP A 14 -22.16 -13.43 -4.35
CA ASP A 14 -23.60 -13.31 -4.49
C ASP A 14 -23.99 -12.17 -5.46
N PRO A 15 -24.83 -12.42 -6.49
CA PRO A 15 -25.30 -11.39 -7.41
C PRO A 15 -26.05 -10.24 -6.72
N ASP A 16 -26.72 -10.48 -5.59
CA ASP A 16 -27.41 -9.42 -4.84
C ASP A 16 -26.43 -8.50 -4.10
N ALA A 17 -25.19 -8.95 -3.87
CA ALA A 17 -24.13 -8.20 -3.20
C ALA A 17 -23.24 -7.40 -4.18
N VAL A 18 -23.60 -7.33 -5.47
CA VAL A 18 -22.79 -6.65 -6.50
C VAL A 18 -22.60 -5.16 -6.21
N LEU A 19 -23.62 -4.46 -5.71
CA LEU A 19 -23.51 -3.04 -5.38
C LEU A 19 -22.50 -2.77 -4.24
N GLU A 20 -22.52 -3.62 -3.22
CA GLU A 20 -21.57 -3.58 -2.10
C GLU A 20 -20.15 -3.94 -2.58
N THR A 21 -20.05 -4.93 -3.46
CA THR A 21 -18.79 -5.37 -4.07
C THR A 21 -18.13 -4.24 -4.87
N ILE A 22 -18.91 -3.56 -5.72
CA ILE A 22 -18.41 -2.43 -6.52
C ILE A 22 -17.94 -1.29 -5.61
N SER A 23 -18.70 -0.97 -4.56
CA SER A 23 -18.34 0.07 -3.60
C SER A 23 -17.03 -0.26 -2.85
N THR A 24 -16.87 -1.53 -2.46
CA THR A 24 -15.66 -2.04 -1.82
C THR A 24 -14.44 -1.98 -2.74
N LEU A 25 -14.60 -2.37 -4.02
CA LEU A 25 -13.52 -2.30 -5.01
C LEU A 25 -13.11 -0.85 -5.31
N LYS A 26 -14.07 0.08 -5.45
CA LYS A 26 -13.78 1.51 -5.63
C LYS A 26 -13.06 2.13 -4.44
N PHE A 27 -13.35 1.66 -3.24
CA PHE A 27 -12.60 2.08 -2.05
C PHE A 27 -11.17 1.54 -2.09
N ALA A 28 -10.99 0.25 -2.39
CA ALA A 28 -9.68 -0.37 -2.50
C ALA A 28 -8.81 0.27 -3.60
N GLU A 29 -9.39 0.61 -4.75
CA GLU A 29 -8.72 1.33 -5.84
C GLU A 29 -8.18 2.67 -5.35
N ARG A 30 -9.02 3.47 -4.67
CA ARG A 30 -8.57 4.75 -4.11
C ARG A 30 -7.46 4.55 -3.09
N VAL A 31 -7.59 3.58 -2.18
CA VAL A 31 -6.56 3.26 -1.16
C VAL A 31 -5.26 2.77 -1.78
N ALA A 32 -5.31 2.02 -2.89
CA ALA A 32 -4.13 1.59 -3.63
C ALA A 32 -3.40 2.77 -4.31
N THR A 33 -4.15 3.78 -4.75
CA THR A 33 -3.59 5.03 -5.31
C THR A 33 -3.17 6.06 -4.25
N VAL A 34 -3.52 5.85 -2.99
CA VAL A 34 -3.02 6.70 -1.90
C VAL A 34 -1.53 6.44 -1.78
N GLU A 35 -0.76 7.37 -2.35
CA GLU A 35 0.67 7.44 -2.09
C GLU A 35 0.87 7.76 -0.60
N LEU A 36 1.04 6.72 0.20
CA LEU A 36 1.78 6.78 1.45
C LEU A 36 3.21 7.16 1.03
N GLY A 37 3.44 8.46 0.83
CA GLY A 37 4.47 9.04 -0.03
C GLY A 37 5.74 8.22 -0.04
N ALA A 38 6.11 7.69 -1.21
CA ALA A 38 7.16 6.71 -1.44
C ALA A 38 7.41 5.79 -0.23
N ALA A 39 6.97 4.54 -0.29
CA ALA A 39 7.60 3.50 0.51
C ALA A 39 9.07 3.41 0.07
N LYS A 40 9.91 4.33 0.55
CA LYS A 40 11.35 4.27 0.43
C LYS A 40 11.68 2.92 1.01
N SER A 41 12.18 2.02 0.16
CA SER A 41 12.89 0.87 0.65
C SER A 41 13.94 1.44 1.61
N ASN A 42 13.77 1.19 2.91
CA ASN A 42 14.86 1.37 3.85
C ASN A 42 15.86 0.24 3.59
N THR A 43 16.45 0.23 2.39
CA THR A 43 17.70 -0.46 2.07
C THR A 43 18.83 0.45 2.53
N GLU A 44 18.81 0.87 3.79
CA GLU A 44 19.97 1.44 4.48
C GLU A 44 20.95 0.29 4.77
N SER A 45 21.56 -0.24 3.72
CA SER A 45 22.73 -1.13 3.82
C SER A 45 23.75 -0.88 2.71
N GLY A 46 23.49 0.05 1.78
CA GLY A 46 24.45 0.46 0.76
C GLY A 46 25.27 1.72 1.12
N ASP A 47 24.62 2.75 1.67
CA ASP A 47 25.22 4.10 1.74
C ASP A 47 26.04 4.41 3.00
N VAL A 48 26.15 3.49 3.97
CA VAL A 48 26.92 3.73 5.21
C VAL A 48 28.44 3.55 5.00
N LYS A 49 28.89 3.13 3.81
CA LYS A 49 30.31 2.85 3.57
C LYS A 49 31.14 4.03 3.03
N GLU A 50 30.52 5.17 2.69
CA GLU A 50 31.23 6.34 2.11
C GLU A 50 31.38 7.55 3.05
N LEU A 51 31.01 7.44 4.33
CA LEU A 51 31.12 8.54 5.31
C LEU A 51 32.13 8.28 6.44
N LYS A 52 33.16 7.44 6.18
CA LYS A 52 34.26 7.17 7.13
C LYS A 52 35.66 7.56 6.63
N GLU A 53 35.73 8.56 5.75
CA GLU A 53 36.97 9.31 5.45
C GLU A 53 36.78 10.79 5.79
N GLN A 54 36.65 11.09 7.08
CA GLN A 54 37.21 12.28 7.74
C GLN A 54 37.63 11.89 9.16
#